data_AF-A0A2H9MQI9-F1
#
_entry.id   AF-A0A2H9MQI9-F1
#
_cell.length_a   1.000
_cell.length_b   1.000
_cell.length_c   1.000
_cell.angle_alpha   90.00
_cell.angle_beta   90.00
_cell.angle_gamma   90.00
#
_symmetry.space_group_name_H-M   'P 1'
#
loop_
_entity.id
_entity.type
_entity.pdbx_description
1 polymer ?
#
loop_
_entity_poly.entity_id
_entity_poly.type
_entity_poly.pdbx_seq_one_letter_code
_entity_poly.pdbx_strand_id
1 'polypeptide(L)'
;MLSIERGKIFTVTNGIINDGFILIDNGRIKEISSKPIKGNFEKINAKGKLVFPGFIDAHSHLGLFALEGGWEGFDGNEMTNPSTPAMRAIDAINPQDPAYKDAISAGITTIFTGPGSGNVVGGQSVIMKTYGEIADEMIIRNPAGLKCAFGENPKRVYTEKSQLPTTRMGTAKVFRETLSKAKEYYENKKKKKKVSFDLNMEAFLPVFEHKIPLRIHSHRADDIVTAIRIAKHEFGLKAV
;
A
#
# COMPACT_ATOMS: atom_id res chain seq x y z
N MET A 1 8.30 -27.57 -13.66
CA MET A 1 9.34 -26.51 -13.63
C MET A 1 9.41 -25.84 -14.99
N LEU A 2 9.61 -24.53 -15.00
CA LEU A 2 9.65 -23.66 -16.18
C LEU A 2 11.05 -23.04 -16.29
N SER A 3 11.60 -22.99 -17.50
CA SER A 3 12.90 -22.39 -17.81
C SER A 3 12.71 -21.22 -18.78
N ILE A 4 13.10 -20.00 -18.37
CA ILE A 4 13.23 -18.86 -19.28
C ILE A 4 14.67 -18.85 -19.76
N GLU A 5 14.88 -19.01 -21.07
CA GLU A 5 16.19 -19.25 -21.64
C GLU A 5 16.65 -18.09 -22.52
N ARG A 6 17.95 -17.77 -22.46
CA ARG A 6 18.62 -16.87 -23.41
C ARG A 6 18.23 -15.39 -23.35
N GLY A 7 17.62 -14.96 -22.25
CA GLY A 7 17.20 -13.57 -22.06
C GLY A 7 18.36 -12.65 -21.66
N LYS A 8 18.22 -11.34 -21.94
CA LYS A 8 19.00 -10.32 -21.23
C LYS A 8 18.33 -10.05 -19.89
N ILE A 9 18.84 -10.67 -18.83
CA ILE A 9 18.19 -10.69 -17.51
C ILE A 9 18.69 -9.52 -16.67
N PHE A 10 17.77 -8.68 -16.22
CA PHE A 10 18.01 -7.60 -15.27
C PHE A 10 17.65 -8.10 -13.87
N THR A 11 18.65 -8.43 -13.06
CA THR A 11 18.42 -8.96 -11.70
C THR A 11 18.12 -7.85 -10.68
N VAL A 12 18.38 -6.59 -11.03
CA VAL A 12 18.38 -5.39 -10.17
C VAL A 12 19.48 -5.42 -9.11
N THR A 13 19.61 -6.49 -8.33
CA THR A 13 20.56 -6.58 -7.20
C THR A 13 21.93 -7.12 -7.56
N ASN A 14 22.04 -7.92 -8.63
CA ASN A 14 23.27 -8.62 -9.03
C ASN A 14 23.70 -8.28 -10.48
N GLY A 15 23.28 -7.12 -10.98
CA GLY A 15 23.60 -6.65 -12.33
C GLY A 15 22.80 -7.33 -13.45
N ILE A 16 23.39 -7.35 -14.65
CA ILE A 16 22.77 -7.82 -15.89
C ILE A 16 23.48 -9.08 -16.38
N ILE A 17 22.72 -10.12 -16.73
CA ILE A 17 23.22 -11.35 -17.34
C ILE A 17 22.77 -11.39 -18.80
N ASN A 18 23.73 -11.40 -19.72
CA ASN A 18 23.45 -11.56 -21.16
C ASN A 18 23.31 -13.04 -21.52
N ASP A 19 22.35 -13.38 -22.37
CA ASP A 19 22.05 -14.78 -22.80
C ASP A 19 21.85 -15.74 -21.61
N GLY A 20 21.17 -15.27 -20.56
CA GLY A 20 21.02 -15.97 -19.28
C GLY A 20 19.77 -16.84 -19.18
N PHE A 21 19.69 -17.61 -18.09
CA PHE A 21 18.67 -18.63 -17.83
C PHE A 21 18.04 -18.43 -16.45
N ILE A 22 16.71 -18.57 -16.35
CA ILE A 22 15.96 -18.54 -15.08
C ILE A 22 15.18 -19.83 -14.95
N LEU A 23 15.44 -20.60 -13.90
CA LEU A 23 14.63 -21.75 -13.53
C LEU A 23 13.58 -21.34 -12.50
N ILE A 24 12.32 -21.65 -12.79
CA ILE A 24 11.16 -21.39 -11.94
C ILE A 24 10.57 -22.73 -11.50
N ASP A 25 10.36 -22.85 -10.19
CA ASP A 25 9.77 -24.01 -9.55
C ASP A 25 8.67 -23.57 -8.58
N ASN A 26 7.47 -24.12 -8.74
CA ASN A 26 6.29 -23.77 -7.93
C ASN A 26 6.08 -22.25 -7.77
N GLY A 27 6.16 -21.49 -8.87
CA GLY A 27 5.94 -20.04 -8.92
C GLY A 27 7.06 -19.20 -8.29
N ARG A 28 8.19 -19.80 -7.91
CA ARG A 28 9.35 -19.10 -7.34
C ARG A 28 10.59 -19.30 -8.19
N ILE A 29 11.45 -18.29 -8.21
CA ILE A 29 12.76 -18.39 -8.85
C ILE A 29 13.61 -19.36 -8.02
N LYS A 30 14.01 -20.47 -8.65
CA LYS A 30 14.88 -21.49 -8.05
C LYS A 30 16.35 -21.21 -8.35
N GLU A 31 16.66 -20.80 -9.57
CA GLU A 31 18.04 -20.53 -10.00
C GLU A 31 18.04 -19.45 -11.10
N ILE A 32 19.08 -18.60 -11.09
CA ILE A 32 19.42 -17.71 -12.20
C ILE A 32 20.86 -18.02 -12.58
N SER A 33 21.11 -18.26 -13.86
CA SER A 33 22.42 -18.72 -14.35
C SER A 33 22.83 -18.04 -15.65
N SER A 34 24.13 -17.86 -15.85
CA SER A 34 24.73 -17.45 -17.13
C SER A 34 25.04 -18.64 -18.04
N LYS A 35 24.76 -19.87 -17.60
CA LYS A 35 24.97 -21.11 -18.35
C LYS A 35 23.65 -21.87 -18.50
N PRO A 36 23.49 -22.70 -19.54
CA PRO A 36 22.29 -23.52 -19.70
C PRO A 36 22.05 -24.43 -18.50
N ILE A 37 20.82 -24.41 -17.98
CA ILE A 37 20.37 -25.26 -16.88
C ILE A 37 19.88 -26.57 -17.48
N LYS A 38 20.50 -27.70 -17.11
CA LYS A 38 20.15 -29.02 -17.66
C LYS A 38 18.90 -29.57 -16.97
N GLY A 39 17.96 -30.07 -17.76
CA GLY A 39 16.77 -30.76 -17.28
C GLY A 39 15.66 -30.81 -18.32
N ASN A 40 14.62 -31.59 -18.03
CA ASN A 40 13.40 -31.62 -18.81
C ASN A 40 12.39 -30.64 -18.20
N PHE A 41 12.36 -29.42 -18.73
CA PHE A 41 11.52 -28.33 -18.27
C PHE A 41 10.64 -27.83 -19.41
N GLU A 42 9.52 -27.21 -19.07
CA GLU A 42 8.86 -26.31 -20.01
C GLU A 42 9.78 -25.13 -20.30
N LYS A 43 9.88 -24.68 -21.56
CA LYS A 43 10.87 -23.68 -21.99
C LYS A 43 10.22 -22.48 -22.65
N ILE A 44 10.62 -21.29 -22.20
CA ILE A 44 10.32 -20.01 -22.86
C ILE A 44 11.63 -19.49 -23.46
N ASN A 45 11.66 -19.36 -24.79
CA ASN A 45 12.80 -18.76 -25.49
C ASN A 45 12.72 -17.23 -25.42
N ALA A 46 13.59 -16.63 -24.61
CA ALA A 46 13.71 -15.18 -24.45
C ALA A 46 14.91 -14.60 -25.22
N LYS A 47 15.47 -15.32 -26.21
CA LYS A 47 16.58 -14.81 -27.02
C LYS A 47 16.23 -13.46 -27.68
N GLY A 48 17.07 -12.45 -27.44
CA GLY A 48 16.85 -11.09 -27.93
C GLY A 48 15.77 -10.31 -27.18
N LYS A 49 15.21 -10.86 -26.10
CA LYS A 49 14.25 -10.21 -25.21
C LYS A 49 14.92 -9.72 -23.94
N LEU A 50 14.31 -8.71 -23.33
CA LEU A 50 14.69 -8.19 -22.01
C LEU A 50 13.81 -8.85 -20.96
N VAL A 51 14.41 -9.32 -19.87
CA VAL A 51 13.69 -10.00 -18.79
C VAL A 51 13.93 -9.22 -17.49
N PHE A 52 12.85 -8.74 -16.87
CA PHE A 52 12.87 -7.93 -15.65
C PHE A 52 12.05 -8.61 -14.55
N PRO A 53 12.34 -8.36 -13.26
CA PRO A 53 11.34 -8.55 -12.22
C PRO A 53 10.15 -7.64 -12.52
N GLY A 54 8.95 -8.09 -12.15
CA GLY A 54 7.79 -7.22 -12.22
C GLY A 54 7.97 -5.98 -11.33
N PHE A 55 7.61 -4.81 -11.85
CA PHE A 55 7.68 -3.56 -11.11
C PHE A 55 6.70 -3.58 -9.93
N ILE A 56 7.07 -2.83 -8.90
CA ILE A 56 6.31 -2.68 -7.66
C ILE A 56 5.95 -1.21 -7.49
N ASP A 57 4.66 -0.90 -7.56
CA ASP A 57 4.17 0.43 -7.20
C ASP A 57 3.92 0.49 -5.69
N ALA A 58 4.69 1.31 -4.99
CA ALA A 58 4.63 1.43 -3.53
C ALA A 58 3.49 2.33 -3.03
N HIS A 59 2.76 3.03 -3.91
CA HIS A 59 1.58 3.80 -3.55
C HIS A 59 0.65 4.02 -4.75
N SER A 60 -0.43 3.25 -4.79
CA SER A 60 -1.45 3.33 -5.84
C SER A 60 -2.85 3.49 -5.23
N HIS A 61 -3.80 3.77 -6.11
CA HIS A 61 -5.24 3.69 -5.83
C HIS A 61 -5.96 2.75 -6.80
N LEU A 62 -5.18 1.93 -7.54
CA LEU A 62 -5.72 0.94 -8.46
C LEU A 62 -6.70 0.00 -7.74
N GLY A 63 -7.85 -0.23 -8.37
CA GLY A 63 -8.96 -0.99 -7.81
C GLY A 63 -9.89 -0.21 -6.89
N LEU A 64 -9.53 1.02 -6.48
CA LEU A 64 -10.34 1.89 -5.59
C LEU A 64 -10.85 3.17 -6.27
N PHE A 65 -10.19 3.61 -7.34
CA PHE A 65 -10.71 4.62 -8.25
C PHE A 65 -10.79 3.97 -9.63
N ALA A 66 -11.97 3.46 -9.96
CA ALA A 66 -12.19 2.75 -11.21
C ALA A 66 -11.82 3.64 -12.41
N LEU A 67 -11.15 3.05 -13.41
CA LEU A 67 -10.82 3.76 -14.65
C LEU A 67 -12.07 4.22 -15.41
N GLU A 68 -13.13 3.41 -15.33
CA GLU A 68 -14.42 3.64 -15.97
C GLU A 68 -15.52 3.72 -14.92
N GLY A 69 -16.65 4.35 -15.26
CA GLY A 69 -17.84 4.40 -14.39
C GLY A 69 -18.02 5.70 -13.61
N GLY A 70 -17.12 6.67 -13.74
CA GLY A 70 -17.31 8.01 -13.18
C GLY A 70 -17.22 8.05 -11.65
N TRP A 71 -17.99 8.96 -11.04
CA TRP A 71 -17.94 9.20 -9.59
C TRP A 71 -18.35 7.97 -8.78
N GLU A 72 -19.23 7.14 -9.32
CA GLU A 72 -19.76 5.93 -8.73
C GLU A 72 -18.67 4.86 -8.49
N GLY A 73 -17.57 4.92 -9.25
CA GLY A 73 -16.42 4.03 -9.07
C GLY A 73 -15.31 4.60 -8.17
N PHE A 74 -15.56 5.71 -7.48
CA PHE A 74 -14.55 6.40 -6.67
C PHE A 74 -14.64 6.12 -5.17
N ASP A 75 -14.33 4.89 -4.79
CA ASP A 75 -14.39 4.41 -3.40
C ASP A 75 -13.14 4.72 -2.55
N GLY A 76 -12.09 5.28 -3.16
CA GLY A 76 -10.81 5.49 -2.48
C GLY A 76 -10.78 6.60 -1.41
N ASN A 77 -11.84 7.40 -1.18
CA ASN A 77 -11.87 8.36 -0.05
C ASN A 77 -13.24 8.41 0.64
N GLU A 78 -13.32 7.92 1.88
CA GLU A 78 -14.50 8.05 2.75
C GLU A 78 -14.52 9.42 3.47
N MET A 79 -14.77 10.49 2.72
CA MET A 79 -14.64 11.89 3.18
C MET A 79 -15.80 12.39 4.06
N THR A 80 -16.48 11.49 4.77
CA THR A 80 -17.54 11.84 5.73
C THR A 80 -17.00 12.13 7.14
N ASN A 81 -15.80 11.64 7.47
CA ASN A 81 -15.18 11.87 8.77
C ASN A 81 -13.65 12.09 8.67
N PRO A 82 -13.08 13.09 9.37
CA PRO A 82 -11.71 13.22 9.84
C PRO A 82 -10.73 12.08 9.63
N SER A 83 -11.18 11.00 10.25
CA SER A 83 -10.38 9.92 10.77
C SER A 83 -11.21 8.66 10.70
N THR A 84 -10.93 7.84 9.68
CA THR A 84 -11.61 6.58 9.35
C THR A 84 -10.64 5.39 9.38
N PRO A 85 -9.86 5.19 10.47
CA PRO A 85 -8.79 4.19 10.52
C PRO A 85 -9.30 2.74 10.35
N ALA A 86 -10.56 2.48 10.68
CA ALA A 86 -11.20 1.18 10.53
C ALA A 86 -11.50 0.79 9.06
N MET A 87 -11.55 1.76 8.15
CA MET A 87 -11.82 1.48 6.73
C MET A 87 -10.68 0.65 6.14
N ARG A 88 -10.99 -0.25 5.21
CA ARG A 88 -10.01 -1.17 4.63
C ARG A 88 -10.13 -1.12 3.12
N ALA A 89 -9.00 -0.95 2.45
CA ALA A 89 -8.92 -0.97 1.00
C ALA A 89 -9.56 -2.23 0.41
N ILE A 90 -9.35 -3.38 1.03
CA ILE A 90 -9.84 -4.67 0.53
C ILE A 90 -11.37 -4.74 0.38
N ASP A 91 -12.11 -3.91 1.12
CA ASP A 91 -13.57 -3.96 1.13
C ASP A 91 -14.19 -3.27 -0.11
N ALA A 92 -13.38 -2.56 -0.91
CA ALA A 92 -13.82 -1.81 -2.08
C ALA A 92 -13.00 -2.10 -3.36
N ILE A 93 -12.06 -3.05 -3.31
CA ILE A 93 -11.25 -3.39 -4.48
C ILE A 93 -12.13 -4.06 -5.52
N ASN A 94 -12.13 -3.51 -6.74
CA ASN A 94 -12.70 -4.12 -7.93
C ASN A 94 -11.61 -4.79 -8.80
N PRO A 95 -11.42 -6.13 -8.74
CA PRO A 95 -10.42 -6.83 -9.57
C PRO A 95 -10.68 -6.73 -11.08
N GLN A 96 -11.91 -6.39 -11.47
CA GLN A 96 -12.32 -6.30 -12.88
C GLN A 96 -12.05 -4.90 -13.48
N ASP A 97 -11.51 -3.96 -12.71
CA ASP A 97 -11.10 -2.65 -13.23
C ASP A 97 -10.09 -2.84 -14.38
N PRO A 98 -10.39 -2.35 -15.60
CA PRO A 98 -9.50 -2.50 -16.76
C PRO A 98 -8.09 -1.94 -16.50
N ALA A 99 -7.91 -1.00 -15.57
CA ALA A 99 -6.58 -0.51 -15.20
C ALA A 99 -5.63 -1.59 -14.64
N TYR A 100 -6.14 -2.74 -14.15
CA TYR A 100 -5.28 -3.88 -13.81
C TYR A 100 -4.57 -4.47 -15.04
N LYS A 101 -5.26 -4.52 -16.18
CA LYS A 101 -4.67 -4.98 -17.45
C LYS A 101 -3.61 -3.99 -17.93
N ASP A 102 -3.89 -2.69 -17.81
CA ASP A 102 -2.92 -1.64 -18.14
C ASP A 102 -1.66 -1.76 -17.27
N ALA A 103 -1.83 -1.94 -15.95
CA ALA A 103 -0.73 -2.11 -15.01
C ALA A 103 0.14 -3.33 -15.36
N ILE A 104 -0.48 -4.49 -15.64
CA ILE A 104 0.25 -5.69 -16.08
C ILE A 104 0.99 -5.44 -17.39
N SER A 105 0.34 -4.79 -18.37
CA SER A 105 0.94 -4.51 -19.68
C SER A 105 2.17 -3.58 -19.57
N ALA A 106 2.17 -2.70 -18.58
CA ALA A 106 3.30 -1.84 -18.22
C ALA A 106 4.37 -2.55 -17.36
N GLY A 107 4.17 -3.82 -17.01
CA GLY A 107 5.08 -4.62 -16.20
C GLY A 107 4.94 -4.43 -14.69
N ILE A 108 3.89 -3.75 -14.22
CA ILE A 108 3.59 -3.59 -12.79
C ILE A 108 2.84 -4.83 -12.32
N THR A 109 3.50 -5.64 -11.49
CA THR A 109 2.94 -6.93 -11.03
C THR A 109 2.47 -6.91 -9.58
N THR A 110 2.87 -5.87 -8.82
CA THR A 110 2.56 -5.74 -7.39
C THR A 110 2.30 -4.29 -7.06
N ILE A 111 1.27 -4.04 -6.28
CA ILE A 111 0.88 -2.70 -5.84
C ILE A 111 0.70 -2.68 -4.33
N PHE A 112 0.99 -1.53 -3.73
CA PHE A 112 0.44 -1.12 -2.44
C PHE A 112 -0.73 -0.19 -2.74
N THR A 113 -1.96 -0.67 -2.58
CA THR A 113 -3.17 0.11 -2.85
C THR A 113 -3.93 0.41 -1.58
N GLY A 114 -4.59 1.57 -1.51
CA GLY A 114 -5.37 1.96 -0.37
C GLY A 114 -5.97 3.36 -0.47
N PRO A 115 -6.54 3.86 0.63
CA PRO A 115 -7.24 5.14 0.64
C PRO A 115 -6.39 6.30 0.09
N GLY A 116 -7.07 7.30 -0.45
CA GLY A 116 -6.54 8.56 -0.92
C GLY A 116 -6.11 9.49 0.22
N SER A 117 -6.07 10.79 -0.06
CA SER A 117 -5.59 11.82 0.87
C SER A 117 -6.68 12.80 1.30
N GLY A 118 -7.95 12.44 1.13
CA GLY A 118 -9.08 13.27 1.55
C GLY A 118 -9.20 13.38 3.07
N ASN A 119 -8.86 12.33 3.81
CA ASN A 119 -8.95 12.27 5.27
C ASN A 119 -7.59 12.51 5.93
N VAL A 120 -7.59 12.97 7.19
CA VAL A 120 -6.37 13.05 8.01
C VAL A 120 -5.86 11.65 8.34
N VAL A 121 -6.76 10.74 8.67
CA VAL A 121 -6.50 9.30 8.80
C VAL A 121 -7.51 8.59 7.91
N GLY A 122 -7.05 7.96 6.82
CA GLY A 122 -7.91 7.48 5.74
C GLY A 122 -8.29 6.00 5.79
N GLY A 123 -7.55 5.18 6.54
CA GLY A 123 -7.82 3.74 6.65
C GLY A 123 -6.65 2.86 6.23
N GLN A 124 -6.89 1.56 6.18
CA GLN A 124 -5.89 0.52 5.99
C GLN A 124 -5.68 0.21 4.51
N SER A 125 -4.41 0.06 4.12
CA SER A 125 -3.99 -0.30 2.77
C SER A 125 -3.56 -1.77 2.69
N VAL A 126 -3.48 -2.30 1.47
CA VAL A 126 -3.13 -3.70 1.17
C VAL A 126 -1.99 -3.75 0.16
N ILE A 127 -1.14 -4.79 0.26
CA ILE A 127 -0.22 -5.16 -0.81
C ILE A 127 -0.82 -6.35 -1.54
N MET A 128 -0.94 -6.26 -2.86
CA MET A 128 -1.54 -7.29 -3.70
C MET A 128 -0.85 -7.40 -5.06
N LYS A 129 -1.05 -8.53 -5.74
CA LYS A 129 -0.73 -8.72 -7.14
C LYS A 129 -1.73 -7.98 -8.02
N THR A 130 -1.31 -7.64 -9.24
CA THR A 130 -2.18 -7.01 -10.24
C THR A 130 -2.91 -8.03 -11.12
N TYR A 131 -2.66 -9.32 -10.93
CA TYR A 131 -3.29 -10.42 -11.65
C TYR A 131 -4.14 -11.28 -10.70
N GLY A 132 -5.35 -11.59 -11.14
CA GLY A 132 -6.33 -12.40 -10.42
C GLY A 132 -7.74 -11.87 -10.68
N GLU A 133 -8.76 -12.68 -10.38
CA GLU A 133 -10.17 -12.29 -10.53
C GLU A 133 -10.87 -12.08 -9.19
N ILE A 134 -10.31 -12.65 -8.11
CA ILE A 134 -10.81 -12.55 -6.74
C ILE A 134 -9.82 -11.73 -5.93
N ALA A 135 -10.29 -10.65 -5.31
CA ALA A 135 -9.45 -9.71 -4.57
C ALA A 135 -8.62 -10.43 -3.48
N ASP A 136 -9.24 -11.34 -2.72
CA ASP A 136 -8.57 -12.12 -1.66
C ASP A 136 -7.41 -12.97 -2.17
N GLU A 137 -7.51 -13.53 -3.38
CA GLU A 137 -6.44 -14.35 -3.99
C GLU A 137 -5.27 -13.51 -4.50
N MET A 138 -5.51 -12.22 -4.76
CA MET A 138 -4.48 -11.28 -5.17
C MET A 138 -3.66 -10.78 -3.98
N ILE A 139 -4.14 -10.92 -2.73
CA ILE A 139 -3.51 -10.33 -1.54
C ILE A 139 -2.14 -10.99 -1.25
N ILE A 140 -1.12 -10.15 -1.06
CA ILE A 140 0.17 -10.55 -0.50
C ILE A 140 0.21 -10.24 1.00
N ARG A 141 -0.35 -9.09 1.42
CA ARG A 141 -0.35 -8.65 2.82
C ARG A 141 -1.49 -7.68 3.12
N ASN A 142 -2.30 -8.01 4.13
CA ASN A 142 -3.41 -7.20 4.62
C ASN A 142 -3.52 -7.24 6.17
N PRO A 143 -3.56 -6.11 6.88
CA PRO A 143 -3.21 -4.76 6.40
C PRO A 143 -1.70 -4.63 6.16
N ALA A 144 -1.33 -3.74 5.26
CA ALA A 144 0.07 -3.43 4.93
C ALA A 144 0.54 -2.06 5.43
N GLY A 145 -0.39 -1.16 5.75
CA GLY A 145 -0.11 0.18 6.30
C GLY A 145 -1.40 0.93 6.60
N LEU A 146 -1.30 2.00 7.38
CA LEU A 146 -2.43 2.88 7.70
C LEU A 146 -2.21 4.25 7.06
N LYS A 147 -3.09 4.64 6.12
CA LYS A 147 -3.00 5.88 5.36
C LYS A 147 -3.35 7.09 6.24
N CYS A 148 -2.55 8.13 6.15
CA CYS A 148 -2.79 9.43 6.75
C CYS A 148 -2.42 10.55 5.76
N ALA A 149 -2.88 11.77 5.98
CA ALA A 149 -2.56 12.90 5.13
C ALA A 149 -2.37 14.21 5.90
N PHE A 150 -1.40 14.99 5.42
CA PHE A 150 -1.15 16.39 5.78
C PHE A 150 -1.22 17.26 4.53
N GLY A 151 -1.07 18.58 4.72
CA GLY A 151 -1.08 19.54 3.62
C GLY A 151 -2.49 19.93 3.17
N GLU A 152 -2.62 20.19 1.87
CA GLU A 152 -3.77 20.89 1.29
C GLU A 152 -5.02 20.02 1.19
N ASN A 153 -4.86 18.75 0.82
CA ASN A 153 -5.97 17.85 0.51
C ASN A 153 -6.96 17.70 1.68
N PRO A 154 -6.54 17.30 2.90
CA PRO A 154 -7.49 17.16 3.99
C PRO A 154 -8.12 18.50 4.35
N LYS A 155 -7.35 19.60 4.44
CA LYS A 155 -7.94 20.88 4.82
C LYS A 155 -8.94 21.41 3.78
N ARG A 156 -8.73 21.15 2.49
CA ARG A 156 -9.64 21.58 1.42
C ARG A 156 -10.96 20.83 1.52
N VAL A 157 -10.91 19.50 1.62
CA VAL A 157 -12.09 18.63 1.74
C VAL A 157 -12.99 19.05 2.89
N TYR A 158 -12.44 19.28 4.08
CA TYR A 158 -13.28 19.62 5.24
C TYR A 158 -13.62 21.12 5.34
N THR A 159 -12.88 22.00 4.65
CA THR A 159 -13.32 23.41 4.47
C THR A 159 -14.60 23.49 3.67
N GLU A 160 -14.70 22.73 2.57
CA GLU A 160 -15.92 22.65 1.75
C GLU A 160 -17.13 22.13 2.56
N LYS A 161 -16.86 21.33 3.61
CA LYS A 161 -17.87 20.77 4.54
C LYS A 161 -18.09 21.62 5.79
N SER A 162 -17.43 22.77 5.93
CA SER A 162 -17.45 23.61 7.15
C SER A 162 -17.12 22.82 8.43
N GLN A 163 -16.17 21.90 8.34
CA GLN A 163 -15.81 20.97 9.41
C GLN A 163 -14.30 21.03 9.72
N LEU A 164 -13.91 20.73 10.96
CA LEU A 164 -12.51 20.48 11.29
C LEU A 164 -11.99 19.28 10.47
N PRO A 165 -10.81 19.35 9.81
CA PRO A 165 -9.86 20.47 9.75
C PRO A 165 -10.03 21.42 8.56
N THR A 166 -9.98 22.73 8.80
CA THR A 166 -9.92 23.77 7.75
C THR A 166 -8.53 24.42 7.61
N THR A 167 -7.58 24.02 8.48
CA THR A 167 -6.20 24.54 8.52
C THR A 167 -5.21 23.41 8.76
N ARG A 168 -3.92 23.63 8.45
CA ARG A 168 -2.84 22.68 8.76
C ARG A 168 -2.72 22.39 10.27
N MET A 169 -2.97 23.40 11.11
CA MET A 169 -3.04 23.21 12.57
C MET A 169 -4.21 22.29 12.95
N GLY A 170 -5.36 22.45 12.31
CA GLY A 170 -6.50 21.55 12.47
C GLY A 170 -6.16 20.11 12.08
N THR A 171 -5.49 19.91 10.94
CA THR A 171 -5.04 18.59 10.49
C THR A 171 -4.10 17.96 11.52
N ALA A 172 -3.10 18.71 12.00
CA ALA A 172 -2.18 18.25 13.05
C ALA A 172 -2.91 17.94 14.37
N LYS A 173 -3.93 18.73 14.75
CA LYS A 173 -4.78 18.47 15.92
C LYS A 173 -5.51 17.14 15.78
N VAL A 174 -6.24 16.94 14.67
CA VAL A 174 -6.99 15.69 14.42
C VAL A 174 -6.06 14.49 14.47
N PHE A 175 -4.92 14.56 13.78
CA PHE A 175 -3.96 13.46 13.77
C PHE A 175 -3.44 13.12 15.17
N ARG A 176 -3.04 14.14 15.94
CA ARG A 176 -2.54 13.97 17.31
C ARG A 176 -3.63 13.43 18.24
N GLU A 177 -4.85 13.93 18.17
CA GLU A 177 -5.98 13.45 18.99
C GLU A 177 -6.30 11.97 18.69
N THR A 178 -6.33 11.59 17.42
CA THR A 178 -6.54 10.20 17.02
C THR A 178 -5.43 9.29 17.55
N LEU A 179 -4.16 9.67 17.40
CA LEU A 179 -3.03 8.87 17.91
C LEU A 179 -3.01 8.80 19.44
N SER A 180 -3.36 9.88 20.15
CA SER A 180 -3.46 9.88 21.61
C SER A 180 -4.49 8.87 22.11
N LYS A 181 -5.70 8.88 21.53
CA LYS A 181 -6.76 7.91 21.87
C LYS A 181 -6.32 6.47 21.57
N ALA A 182 -5.71 6.25 20.41
CA ALA A 182 -5.24 4.93 20.02
C ALA A 182 -4.10 4.42 20.91
N LYS A 183 -3.18 5.30 21.34
CA LYS A 183 -2.12 4.96 22.30
C LYS A 183 -2.70 4.57 23.65
N GLU A 184 -3.64 5.35 24.16
CA GLU A 184 -4.33 5.03 25.42
C GLU A 184 -5.03 3.67 25.35
N TYR A 185 -5.75 3.43 24.26
CA TYR A 185 -6.43 2.16 23.98
C TYR A 185 -5.46 0.97 23.97
N TYR A 186 -4.37 1.09 23.21
CA TYR A 186 -3.31 0.10 23.11
C TYR A 186 -2.68 -0.20 24.48
N GLU A 187 -2.30 0.83 25.24
CA GLU A 187 -1.67 0.67 26.56
C GLU A 187 -2.61 0.05 27.59
N ASN A 188 -3.89 0.41 27.57
CA ASN A 188 -4.89 -0.19 28.46
C ASN A 188 -5.11 -1.69 28.13
N LYS A 189 -5.16 -2.06 26.83
CA LYS A 189 -5.20 -3.46 26.41
C LYS A 189 -3.96 -4.24 26.83
N LYS A 190 -2.77 -3.66 26.63
CA LYS A 190 -1.49 -4.27 27.03
C LYS A 190 -1.42 -4.52 28.53
N LYS A 191 -1.99 -3.62 29.34
CA LYS A 191 -2.14 -3.76 30.80
C LYS A 191 -3.30 -4.67 31.22
N LYS A 192 -3.97 -5.36 30.29
CA LYS A 192 -5.13 -6.24 30.52
C LYS A 192 -6.28 -5.55 31.28
N LYS A 193 -6.41 -4.23 31.15
CA LYS A 193 -7.57 -3.51 31.69
C LYS A 193 -8.80 -3.84 30.84
N LYS A 194 -9.98 -3.77 31.46
CA LYS A 194 -11.24 -3.85 30.71
C LYS A 194 -11.37 -2.58 29.86
N VAL A 195 -11.31 -2.73 28.55
CA VAL A 195 -11.53 -1.65 27.57
C VAL A 195 -12.66 -2.08 26.66
N SER A 196 -13.64 -1.20 26.42
CA SER A 196 -14.70 -1.46 25.45
C SER A 196 -14.10 -1.60 24.05
N PHE A 197 -14.65 -2.50 23.23
CA PHE A 197 -14.23 -2.64 21.85
C PHE A 197 -14.46 -1.33 21.08
N ASP A 198 -13.45 -0.88 20.33
CA ASP A 198 -13.55 0.28 19.43
C ASP A 198 -12.80 -0.05 18.13
N LEU A 199 -13.57 -0.29 17.07
CA LEU A 199 -13.04 -0.72 15.77
C LEU A 199 -11.99 0.25 15.20
N ASN A 200 -12.14 1.56 15.44
CA ASN A 200 -11.17 2.55 14.97
C ASN A 200 -9.84 2.43 15.72
N MET A 201 -9.89 2.11 17.01
CA MET A 201 -8.67 1.93 17.80
C MET A 201 -8.00 0.58 17.54
N GLU A 202 -8.78 -0.47 17.24
CA GLU A 202 -8.24 -1.78 16.82
C GLU A 202 -7.32 -1.66 15.60
N ALA A 203 -7.69 -0.80 14.64
CA ALA A 203 -6.89 -0.56 13.43
C ALA A 203 -5.48 -0.02 13.70
N PHE A 204 -5.26 0.62 14.86
CA PHE A 204 -3.96 1.14 15.26
C PHE A 204 -3.08 0.14 16.01
N LEU A 205 -3.63 -0.96 16.54
CA LEU A 205 -2.83 -1.96 17.25
C LEU A 205 -1.61 -2.44 16.45
N PRO A 206 -1.74 -2.88 15.18
CA PRO A 206 -0.57 -3.29 14.40
C PRO A 206 0.42 -2.15 14.11
N VAL A 207 0.00 -0.88 14.21
CA VAL A 207 0.88 0.29 14.09
C VAL A 207 1.74 0.45 15.35
N PHE A 208 1.11 0.43 16.54
CA PHE A 208 1.82 0.51 17.83
C PHE A 208 2.66 -0.74 18.14
N GLU A 209 2.30 -1.89 17.56
CA GLU A 209 3.12 -3.10 17.59
C GLU A 209 4.25 -3.11 16.54
N HIS A 210 4.40 -2.04 15.76
CA HIS A 210 5.38 -1.91 14.69
C HIS A 210 5.28 -2.99 13.59
N LYS A 211 4.13 -3.65 13.46
CA LYS A 211 3.86 -4.62 12.41
C LYS A 211 3.65 -3.92 11.07
N ILE A 212 2.95 -2.78 11.06
CA ILE A 212 2.73 -1.97 9.86
C ILE A 212 3.11 -0.50 10.10
N PRO A 213 3.56 0.25 9.07
CA PRO A 213 3.84 1.68 9.20
C PRO A 213 2.58 2.54 9.05
N LEU A 214 2.66 3.77 9.56
CA LEU A 214 1.84 4.87 9.06
C LEU A 214 2.34 5.26 7.66
N ARG A 215 1.42 5.44 6.70
CA ARG A 215 1.69 5.90 5.34
C ARG A 215 1.21 7.34 5.21
N ILE A 216 2.11 8.31 5.29
CA ILE A 216 1.70 9.71 5.49
C ILE A 216 1.91 10.52 4.21
N HIS A 217 0.81 10.86 3.55
CA HIS A 217 0.82 11.79 2.43
C HIS A 217 1.23 13.20 2.91
N SER A 218 2.24 13.79 2.29
CA SER A 218 2.71 15.16 2.54
C SER A 218 3.46 15.66 1.31
N HIS A 219 3.25 16.93 0.94
CA HIS A 219 3.95 17.56 -0.19
C HIS A 219 4.95 18.62 0.27
N ARG A 220 4.51 19.56 1.11
CA ARG A 220 5.34 20.68 1.56
C ARG A 220 6.32 20.23 2.64
N ALA A 221 7.52 20.81 2.66
CA ALA A 221 8.58 20.41 3.59
C ALA A 221 8.17 20.49 5.07
N ASP A 222 7.41 21.50 5.46
CA ASP A 222 6.91 21.67 6.83
C ASP A 222 5.76 20.70 7.16
N ASP A 223 4.96 20.29 6.18
CA ASP A 223 3.96 19.21 6.35
C ASP A 223 4.68 17.87 6.64
N ILE A 224 5.77 17.57 5.91
CA ILE A 224 6.62 16.38 6.16
C ILE A 224 7.25 16.44 7.56
N VAL A 225 7.84 17.58 7.93
CA VAL A 225 8.46 17.77 9.25
C VAL A 225 7.43 17.65 10.36
N THR A 226 6.20 18.16 10.15
CA THR A 226 5.11 18.05 11.12
C THR A 226 4.66 16.59 11.28
N ALA A 227 4.51 15.86 10.17
CA ALA A 227 4.19 14.43 10.21
C ALA A 227 5.25 13.64 10.99
N ILE A 228 6.54 13.87 10.73
CA ILE A 228 7.66 13.22 11.45
C ILE A 228 7.66 13.64 12.93
N ARG A 229 7.46 14.91 13.24
CA ARG A 229 7.37 15.44 14.61
C ARG A 229 6.33 14.68 15.42
N ILE A 230 5.13 14.54 14.88
CA ILE A 230 4.05 13.86 15.60
C ILE A 230 4.33 12.36 15.62
N ALA A 231 4.39 11.71 14.46
CA ALA A 231 4.45 10.25 14.40
C ALA A 231 5.70 9.67 15.08
N LYS A 232 6.89 10.15 14.71
CA LYS A 232 8.15 9.59 15.19
C LYS A 232 8.56 10.15 16.55
N HIS A 233 8.51 11.47 16.74
CA HIS A 233 9.06 12.08 17.95
C HIS A 233 8.08 12.11 19.13
N GLU A 234 6.79 12.34 18.91
CA GLU A 234 5.79 12.33 20.00
C GLU A 234 5.28 10.90 20.31
N PHE A 235 5.11 10.05 19.29
CA PHE A 235 4.48 8.72 19.43
C PHE A 235 5.41 7.54 19.22
N GLY A 236 6.64 7.74 18.73
CA GLY A 236 7.60 6.65 18.51
C GLY A 236 7.25 5.72 17.33
N LEU A 237 6.34 6.13 16.44
CA LEU A 237 5.81 5.28 15.36
C LEU A 237 6.64 5.38 14.08
N LYS A 238 6.64 4.29 13.29
CA LYS A 238 7.24 4.27 11.96
C LYS A 238 6.32 5.01 10.98
N ALA A 239 6.84 6.06 10.34
CA ALA A 239 6.19 6.80 9.27
C ALA A 239 6.95 6.61 7.96
N VAL A 240 6.22 6.36 6.88
CA VAL A 240 6.73 6.23 5.49
C VAL A 240 5.92 7.11 4.58
#